data_AF-A0A817MHF6-F1
#
_entry.id   AF-A0A817MHF6-F1
#
_cell.length_a   1.000
_cell.length_b   1.000
_cell.length_c   1.000
_cell.angle_alpha   90.00
_cell.angle_beta   90.00
_cell.angle_gamma   90.00
#
_symmetry.space_group_name_H-M   'P 1'
#
loop_
_entity.id
_entity.type
_entity.pdbx_description
1 polymer ?
#
loop_
_entity_poly.entity_id
_entity_poly.type
_entity_poly.pdbx_seq_one_letter_code
_entity_poly.pdbx_strand_id
1 'polypeptide(L)'
;MDEDEFEKQVGNNDDFIEDIIPSAGRNLSFEKCLKCLNQSDRIDQLYGCLRCTGFEERISWLSNLQSYELFNEERRRFVSALNLYFIGEVGDRFEVSLIYPPYFYVGTKLGRENDVYAYLSRRYHDRCLSCDLIAKEDLAGIKRTFIRLRFHDIDDLMKARKELQPIVKRYLYMKYVHTFIFPLGTLIPMRPDEVLRKG
;
A
#
# COMPACT_ATOMS: atom_id res chain seq x y z
N MET A 1 20.50 -12.65 -48.26
CA MET A 1 21.27 -12.53 -47.00
C MET A 1 20.83 -11.27 -46.25
N ASP A 2 19.52 -11.00 -46.22
CA ASP A 2 18.59 -11.27 -45.12
C ASP A 2 19.01 -10.78 -43.73
N GLU A 3 18.38 -9.67 -43.34
CA GLU A 3 18.37 -9.02 -42.02
C GLU A 3 17.48 -9.76 -40.98
N ASP A 4 17.02 -10.98 -41.29
CA ASP A 4 15.99 -11.71 -40.52
C ASP A 4 16.53 -12.57 -39.35
N GLU A 5 17.81 -12.43 -38.96
CA GLU A 5 18.39 -13.28 -37.91
C GLU A 5 18.52 -12.61 -36.52
N PHE A 6 18.04 -11.37 -36.35
CA PHE A 6 18.08 -10.67 -35.05
C PHE A 6 16.76 -10.69 -34.27
N GLU A 7 15.69 -11.31 -34.77
CA GLU A 7 14.35 -11.28 -34.16
C GLU A 7 13.90 -12.56 -33.43
N LYS A 8 14.78 -13.54 -33.21
CA LYS A 8 14.44 -14.77 -32.46
C LYS A 8 15.18 -14.88 -31.13
N GLN A 9 14.94 -13.94 -30.23
CA GLN A 9 15.11 -14.18 -28.79
C GLN A 9 14.29 -13.24 -27.88
N VAL A 10 13.16 -12.72 -28.37
CA VAL A 10 12.16 -12.04 -27.54
C VAL A 10 10.97 -12.98 -27.37
N GLY A 11 11.21 -14.08 -26.67
CA GLY A 11 10.21 -15.07 -26.30
C GLY A 11 10.29 -15.34 -24.80
N ASN A 12 9.27 -14.90 -24.09
CA ASN A 12 8.96 -15.18 -22.68
C ASN A 12 9.92 -14.62 -21.63
N ASN A 13 9.95 -13.29 -21.50
CA ASN A 13 10.43 -12.63 -20.28
C ASN A 13 9.29 -12.19 -19.34
N ASP A 14 8.03 -12.42 -19.73
CA ASP A 14 6.86 -12.06 -18.92
C ASP A 14 6.59 -13.06 -17.78
N ASP A 15 7.16 -14.28 -17.87
CA ASP A 15 7.04 -15.30 -16.81
C ASP A 15 8.04 -15.10 -15.65
N PHE A 16 9.03 -14.21 -15.79
CA PHE A 16 10.06 -13.96 -14.76
C PHE A 16 9.80 -12.74 -13.87
N ILE A 17 8.85 -11.87 -14.25
CA ILE A 17 8.57 -10.64 -13.50
C ILE A 17 7.45 -10.83 -12.47
N GLU A 18 6.60 -11.85 -12.61
CA GLU A 18 5.54 -12.14 -11.61
C GLU A 18 6.08 -12.70 -10.28
N ASP A 19 7.32 -13.19 -10.22
CA ASP A 19 7.88 -13.79 -9.00
C ASP A 19 8.67 -12.82 -8.10
N ILE A 20 8.90 -11.57 -8.53
CA ILE A 20 9.70 -10.58 -7.78
C ILE A 20 8.83 -9.68 -6.90
N ILE A 21 7.53 -9.58 -7.18
CA ILE A 21 6.59 -8.85 -6.33
C ILE A 21 5.68 -9.88 -5.67
N PRO A 22 5.84 -10.18 -4.36
CA PRO A 22 4.85 -11.00 -3.68
C PRO A 22 3.53 -10.24 -3.75
N SER A 23 2.63 -10.72 -4.60
CA SER A 23 1.28 -10.20 -4.74
C SER A 23 0.63 -10.20 -3.35
N ALA A 24 0.53 -9.00 -2.77
CA ALA A 24 0.00 -8.70 -1.43
C ALA A 24 -1.50 -8.96 -1.34
N GLY A 25 -1.89 -10.21 -1.56
CA GLY A 25 -3.25 -10.61 -1.80
C GLY A 25 -3.39 -12.12 -1.80
N ARG A 26 -3.19 -12.74 -0.62
CA ARG A 26 -3.88 -13.95 -0.12
C ARG A 26 -3.09 -14.49 1.06
N ASN A 27 -3.61 -14.32 2.29
CA ASN A 27 -3.28 -15.05 3.53
C ASN A 27 -2.03 -15.97 3.39
N LEU A 28 -0.84 -15.39 3.28
CA LEU A 28 0.38 -16.17 3.23
C LEU A 28 0.55 -16.72 4.65
N SER A 29 0.56 -18.04 4.78
CA SER A 29 0.84 -18.68 6.07
C SER A 29 2.14 -18.07 6.60
N PHE A 30 2.19 -17.78 7.91
CA PHE A 30 3.36 -17.25 8.61
C PHE A 30 4.68 -17.87 8.11
N GLU A 31 4.67 -19.17 7.81
CA GLU A 31 5.78 -19.91 7.23
C GLU A 31 6.21 -19.48 5.82
N LYS A 32 5.30 -19.06 4.95
CA LYS A 32 5.63 -18.55 3.61
C LYS A 32 6.32 -17.19 3.69
N CYS A 33 5.83 -16.26 4.52
CA CYS A 33 6.53 -14.99 4.75
C CYS A 33 7.93 -15.24 5.36
N LEU A 34 8.04 -16.15 6.33
CA LEU A 34 9.34 -16.49 6.92
C LEU A 34 10.31 -17.10 5.89
N LYS A 35 9.80 -17.91 4.96
CA LYS A 35 10.58 -18.48 3.85
C LYS A 35 11.03 -17.38 2.87
N CYS A 36 10.15 -16.45 2.51
CA CYS A 36 10.48 -15.32 1.63
C CYS A 36 11.52 -14.38 2.27
N LEU A 37 11.40 -14.10 3.57
CA LEU A 37 12.39 -13.34 4.33
C LEU A 37 13.74 -14.08 4.35
N ASN A 38 13.74 -15.35 4.74
CA ASN A 38 14.96 -16.18 4.74
C ASN A 38 15.61 -16.29 3.35
N GLN A 39 14.81 -16.30 2.29
CA GLN A 39 15.33 -16.34 0.92
C GLN A 39 15.97 -15.00 0.54
N SER A 40 15.33 -13.88 0.86
CA SER A 40 15.86 -12.54 0.63
C SER A 40 17.15 -12.34 1.42
N ASP A 41 17.15 -12.68 2.71
CA ASP A 41 18.31 -12.60 3.58
C ASP A 41 19.47 -13.49 3.09
N ARG A 42 19.18 -14.68 2.55
CA ARG A 42 20.20 -15.56 1.92
C ARG A 42 20.81 -14.93 0.67
N ILE A 43 19.99 -14.28 -0.14
CA ILE A 43 20.44 -13.60 -1.35
C ILE A 43 21.30 -12.39 -0.98
N ASP A 44 20.88 -11.61 0.02
CA ASP A 44 21.61 -10.44 0.50
C ASP A 44 22.96 -10.83 1.14
N GLN A 45 23.02 -11.97 1.85
CA GLN A 45 24.28 -12.55 2.32
C GLN A 45 25.21 -12.99 1.19
N LEU A 46 24.66 -13.56 0.12
CA LEU A 46 25.45 -13.94 -1.07
C LEU A 46 26.03 -12.70 -1.79
N TYR A 47 25.34 -11.56 -1.72
CA TYR A 47 25.82 -10.29 -2.27
C TYR A 47 26.70 -9.47 -1.30
N GLY A 48 26.96 -9.98 -0.10
CA GLY A 48 27.86 -9.36 0.88
C GLY A 48 27.30 -8.10 1.53
N CYS A 49 25.98 -7.88 1.49
CA CYS A 49 25.35 -6.74 2.15
C CYS A 49 25.33 -6.99 3.66
N LEU A 50 26.17 -6.26 4.40
CA LEU A 50 26.17 -6.35 5.85
C LEU A 50 25.05 -5.48 6.43
N ARG A 51 24.23 -6.07 7.30
CA ARG A 51 23.22 -5.33 8.02
C ARG A 51 23.87 -4.43 9.06
N CYS A 52 23.75 -3.12 8.86
CA CYS A 52 24.26 -2.16 9.83
C CYS A 52 23.31 -2.11 11.04
N THR A 53 23.72 -2.70 12.16
CA THR A 53 23.02 -2.63 13.47
C THR A 53 23.61 -1.58 14.40
N GLY A 54 24.60 -0.79 13.95
CA GLY A 54 25.28 0.25 14.74
C GLY A 54 24.81 1.68 14.44
N PHE A 55 25.11 2.60 15.37
CA PHE A 55 24.94 4.06 15.22
C PHE A 55 26.15 4.69 14.50
N GLU A 56 26.54 4.15 13.36
CA GLU A 56 27.64 4.69 12.57
C GLU A 56 27.09 5.56 11.46
N GLU A 57 27.35 6.88 11.55
CA GLU A 57 27.07 7.80 10.45
C GLU A 57 28.06 7.51 9.32
N ARG A 58 27.54 7.06 8.18
CA ARG A 58 28.32 6.77 6.97
C ARG A 58 27.66 7.46 5.78
N ILE A 59 28.49 8.02 4.90
CA ILE A 59 28.03 8.63 3.65
C ILE A 59 28.11 7.58 2.54
N SER A 60 27.02 7.43 1.78
CA SER A 60 26.89 6.39 0.77
C SER A 60 25.81 6.71 -0.25
N TRP A 61 25.89 6.10 -1.42
CA TRP A 61 24.89 6.21 -2.47
C TRP A 61 23.79 5.17 -2.27
N LEU A 62 22.53 5.61 -2.28
CA LEU A 62 21.38 4.69 -2.26
C LEU A 62 21.29 4.01 -3.63
N SER A 63 21.46 2.70 -3.66
CA SER A 63 21.39 1.90 -4.88
C SER A 63 20.00 1.34 -5.11
N ASN A 64 19.35 0.81 -4.06
CA ASN A 64 18.05 0.16 -4.18
C ASN A 64 17.21 0.35 -2.91
N LEU A 65 15.89 0.24 -3.06
CA LEU A 65 14.91 0.32 -1.99
C LEU A 65 13.86 -0.77 -2.20
N GLN A 66 13.64 -1.59 -1.18
CA GLN A 66 12.69 -2.69 -1.23
C GLN A 66 11.75 -2.65 -0.01
N SER A 67 10.47 -2.98 -0.22
CA SER A 67 9.54 -3.22 0.88
C SER A 67 9.93 -4.47 1.64
N TYR A 68 9.98 -4.38 2.96
CA TYR A 68 10.41 -5.44 3.86
C TYR A 68 9.46 -5.55 5.06
N GLU A 69 9.46 -6.71 5.72
CA GLU A 69 8.66 -6.96 6.91
C GLU A 69 9.58 -7.39 8.04
N LEU A 70 9.60 -6.60 9.10
CA LEU A 70 10.35 -6.95 10.31
C LEU A 70 9.44 -7.66 11.29
N PHE A 71 9.88 -8.82 11.79
CA PHE A 71 9.21 -9.47 12.90
C PHE A 71 9.60 -8.80 14.21
N ASN A 72 8.62 -8.21 14.90
CA ASN A 72 8.83 -7.65 16.23
C ASN A 72 8.47 -8.70 17.30
N GLU A 73 9.46 -9.16 18.06
CA GLU A 73 9.32 -10.17 19.10
C GLU A 73 8.44 -9.72 20.27
N GLU A 74 8.50 -8.43 20.65
CA GLU A 74 7.75 -7.90 21.80
C GLU A 74 6.24 -7.94 21.59
N ARG A 75 5.80 -7.70 20.35
CA ARG A 75 4.37 -7.63 19.99
C ARG A 75 3.88 -8.85 19.20
N ARG A 76 4.78 -9.80 18.90
CA ARG A 76 4.52 -11.00 18.06
C ARG A 76 3.78 -10.67 16.76
N ARG A 77 4.14 -9.57 16.12
CA ARG A 77 3.53 -9.10 14.87
C ARG A 77 4.61 -8.63 13.90
N PHE A 78 4.32 -8.77 12.62
CA PHE A 78 5.12 -8.14 11.58
C PHE A 78 4.87 -6.64 11.56
N VAL A 79 5.92 -5.89 11.26
CA VAL A 79 5.91 -4.44 11.12
C VAL A 79 6.51 -4.13 9.76
N SER A 80 5.82 -3.28 8.99
CA SER A 80 6.34 -2.85 7.70
C SER A 80 7.61 -2.02 7.88
N ALA A 81 8.58 -2.31 7.03
CA ALA A 81 9.87 -1.65 6.99
C ALA A 81 10.33 -1.50 5.54
N LEU A 82 11.25 -0.58 5.29
CA LEU A 82 11.95 -0.47 4.03
C LEU A 82 13.36 -0.99 4.22
N ASN A 83 13.82 -1.85 3.34
CA ASN A 83 15.24 -2.17 3.25
C ASN A 83 15.88 -1.22 2.24
N LEU A 84 16.91 -0.51 2.69
CA LEU A 84 17.67 0.45 1.90
C LEU A 84 19.05 -0.13 1.65
N TYR A 85 19.42 -0.28 0.38
CA TYR A 85 20.71 -0.83 -0.01
C TYR A 85 21.63 0.31 -0.44
N PHE A 86 22.80 0.40 0.19
CA PHE A 86 23.77 1.45 -0.01
C PHE A 86 25.09 0.93 -0.57
N ILE A 87 25.74 1.77 -1.38
CA ILE A 87 27.10 1.56 -1.87
C ILE A 87 27.98 2.70 -1.34
N GLY A 88 28.99 2.34 -0.55
CA GLY A 88 29.98 3.27 0.00
C GLY A 88 31.07 3.63 -1.01
N GLU A 89 31.85 4.67 -0.70
CA GLU A 89 32.92 5.18 -1.56
C GLU A 89 34.07 4.17 -1.78
N VAL A 90 34.25 3.24 -0.83
CA VAL A 90 35.28 2.18 -0.88
C VAL A 90 34.75 0.90 -1.56
N GLY A 91 33.56 0.94 -2.14
CA GLY A 91 32.90 -0.23 -2.73
C GLY A 91 32.26 -1.18 -1.70
N ASP A 92 32.20 -0.74 -0.44
CA ASP A 92 31.49 -1.44 0.63
C ASP A 92 29.98 -1.39 0.40
N ARG A 93 29.27 -2.48 0.72
CA ARG A 93 27.82 -2.59 0.53
C ARG A 93 27.17 -2.89 1.87
N PHE A 94 26.21 -2.07 2.24
CA PHE A 94 25.48 -2.28 3.47
C PHE A 94 23.99 -2.02 3.27
N GLU A 95 23.21 -2.64 4.14
CA GLU A 95 21.77 -2.47 4.16
C GLU A 95 21.30 -1.86 5.49
N VAL A 96 20.27 -1.03 5.40
CA VAL A 96 19.61 -0.41 6.56
C VAL A 96 18.12 -0.65 6.47
N SER A 97 17.55 -1.23 7.53
CA SER A 97 16.11 -1.44 7.65
C SER A 97 15.45 -0.26 8.37
N LEU A 98 14.63 0.51 7.67
CA LEU A 98 13.86 1.62 8.22
C LEU A 98 12.43 1.18 8.51
N ILE A 99 12.03 1.15 9.78
CA ILE A 99 10.64 0.89 10.17
C ILE A 99 9.77 2.05 9.73
N TYR A 100 8.69 1.77 9.01
CA TYR A 100 7.70 2.77 8.64
C TYR A 100 6.28 2.26 8.89
N PRO A 101 5.45 2.99 9.65
CA PRO A 101 4.05 2.63 9.80
C PRO A 101 3.25 3.08 8.56
N PRO A 102 2.67 2.17 7.76
CA PRO A 102 1.87 2.54 6.61
C PRO A 102 0.64 3.35 7.02
N TYR A 103 0.25 4.33 6.21
CA TYR A 103 -0.85 5.22 6.53
C TYR A 103 -1.67 5.62 5.31
N PHE A 104 -2.93 5.99 5.54
CA PHE A 104 -3.75 6.66 4.54
C PHE A 104 -4.63 7.73 5.19
N TYR A 105 -5.17 8.61 4.34
CA TYR A 105 -6.04 9.70 4.75
C TYR A 105 -7.48 9.44 4.36
N VAL A 106 -8.40 9.77 5.25
CA VAL A 106 -9.84 9.78 4.99
C VAL A 106 -10.32 11.22 4.98
N GLY A 107 -10.83 11.64 3.82
CA GLY A 107 -11.55 12.90 3.66
C GLY A 107 -13.00 12.74 4.13
N THR A 108 -13.49 13.70 4.91
CA THR A 108 -14.87 13.69 5.40
C THR A 108 -15.62 14.94 4.94
N LYS A 109 -16.94 14.93 5.10
CA LYS A 109 -17.73 16.14 4.87
C LYS A 109 -17.44 17.15 5.97
N LEU A 110 -17.27 18.41 5.59
CA LEU A 110 -17.07 19.52 6.51
C LEU A 110 -18.10 19.48 7.66
N GLY A 111 -17.60 19.58 8.89
CA GLY A 111 -18.42 19.60 10.11
C GLY A 111 -18.74 18.23 10.71
N ARG A 112 -18.39 17.09 10.08
CA ARG A 112 -18.57 15.73 10.64
C ARG A 112 -17.28 14.97 10.89
N GLU A 113 -16.17 15.69 10.93
CA GLU A 113 -14.81 15.12 11.08
C GLU A 113 -14.68 14.37 12.42
N ASN A 114 -15.20 14.94 13.51
CA ASN A 114 -15.14 14.36 14.84
C ASN A 114 -15.96 13.07 14.97
N ASP A 115 -17.16 13.02 14.37
CA ASP A 115 -18.01 11.84 14.39
C ASP A 115 -17.36 10.67 13.64
N VAL A 116 -16.78 10.97 12.46
CA VAL A 116 -16.10 9.97 11.65
C VAL A 116 -14.81 9.52 12.33
N TYR A 117 -14.08 10.43 12.99
CA TYR A 117 -12.93 10.10 13.81
C TYR A 117 -13.30 9.13 14.94
N ALA A 118 -14.38 9.42 15.68
CA ALA A 118 -14.88 8.55 16.75
C ALA A 118 -15.34 7.17 16.22
N TYR A 119 -15.94 7.13 15.03
CA TYR A 119 -16.32 5.89 14.39
C TYR A 119 -15.10 5.04 14.01
N LEU A 120 -14.11 5.65 13.35
CA LEU A 120 -12.90 4.96 12.88
C LEU A 120 -12.02 4.50 14.05
N SER A 121 -11.87 5.32 15.09
CA SER A 121 -11.10 4.96 16.28
C SER A 121 -11.72 3.77 17.01
N ARG A 122 -13.06 3.74 17.14
CA ARG A 122 -13.77 2.62 17.75
C ARG A 122 -13.73 1.36 16.87
N ARG A 123 -13.82 1.51 15.55
CA ARG A 123 -13.87 0.38 14.61
C ARG A 123 -12.52 -0.30 14.43
N TYR A 124 -11.44 0.46 14.46
CA TYR A 124 -10.08 -0.03 14.16
C TYR A 124 -9.13 0.03 15.35
N HIS A 125 -9.64 0.13 16.59
CA HIS A 125 -8.79 0.20 17.79
C HIS A 125 -7.81 -0.98 17.91
N ASP A 126 -8.18 -2.18 17.44
CA ASP A 126 -7.36 -3.40 17.52
C ASP A 126 -6.28 -3.51 16.43
N ARG A 127 -6.43 -2.74 15.35
CA ARG A 127 -5.66 -2.88 14.11
C ARG A 127 -4.83 -1.63 13.76
N CYS A 128 -5.29 -0.45 14.15
CA CYS A 128 -4.56 0.79 13.94
C CYS A 128 -3.50 1.00 15.02
N LEU A 129 -2.33 1.48 14.61
CA LEU A 129 -1.31 2.00 15.50
C LEU A 129 -1.73 3.36 16.09
N SER A 130 -2.29 4.24 15.26
CA SER A 130 -2.74 5.57 15.69
C SER A 130 -3.73 6.18 14.70
N CYS A 131 -4.65 6.99 15.22
CA CYS A 131 -5.60 7.79 14.46
C CYS A 131 -5.39 9.25 14.83
N ASP A 132 -5.12 10.12 13.86
CA ASP A 132 -4.86 11.56 14.09
C ASP A 132 -5.73 12.43 13.17
N LEU A 133 -6.25 13.55 13.69
CA LEU A 133 -6.90 14.60 12.89
C LEU A 133 -5.83 15.60 12.43
N ILE A 134 -5.63 15.72 11.11
CA ILE A 134 -4.59 16.55 10.52
C ILE A 134 -5.21 17.49 9.49
N ALA A 135 -5.07 18.79 9.71
CA ALA A 135 -5.37 19.79 8.68
C ALA A 135 -4.26 19.75 7.61
N LYS A 136 -4.64 19.37 6.39
CA LYS A 136 -3.75 19.37 5.22
C LYS A 136 -4.27 20.32 4.16
N GLU A 137 -3.35 20.98 3.50
CA GLU A 137 -3.65 21.80 2.33
C GLU A 137 -3.67 20.89 1.11
N ASP A 138 -4.80 20.88 0.39
CA ASP A 138 -4.85 20.25 -0.93
C ASP A 138 -3.97 21.05 -1.90
N LEU A 139 -3.52 20.44 -3.01
CA LEU A 139 -2.74 21.11 -4.07
C LEU A 139 -3.38 22.41 -4.62
N ALA A 140 -4.67 22.61 -4.35
CA ALA A 140 -5.44 23.81 -4.69
C ALA A 140 -5.41 24.92 -3.61
N GLY A 141 -4.60 24.79 -2.56
CA GLY A 141 -4.45 25.80 -1.49
C GLY A 141 -5.56 25.79 -0.43
N ILE A 142 -6.53 24.87 -0.52
CA ILE A 142 -7.64 24.78 0.44
C ILE A 142 -7.22 23.86 1.58
N LYS A 143 -7.21 24.38 2.80
CA LYS A 143 -7.01 23.59 4.01
C LYS A 143 -8.26 22.78 4.32
N ARG A 144 -8.11 21.46 4.36
CA ARG A 144 -9.15 20.52 4.77
C ARG A 144 -8.62 19.64 5.88
N THR A 145 -9.48 19.30 6.84
CA THR A 145 -9.11 18.33 7.86
C THR A 145 -9.26 16.93 7.31
N PHE A 146 -8.21 16.15 7.43
CA PHE A 146 -8.18 14.74 7.09
C PHE A 146 -7.93 13.91 8.33
N ILE A 147 -8.49 12.71 8.34
CA ILE A 147 -8.21 11.73 9.39
C ILE A 147 -7.08 10.83 8.87
N ARG A 148 -5.94 10.84 9.54
CA ARG A 148 -4.81 9.97 9.26
C ARG A 148 -4.92 8.70 10.10
N LEU A 149 -5.00 7.56 9.43
CA LEU A 149 -4.93 6.25 10.06
C LEU A 149 -3.55 5.65 9.80
N ARG A 150 -2.84 5.30 10.86
CA ARG A 150 -1.54 4.61 10.82
C ARG A 150 -1.71 3.15 11.23
N PHE A 151 -1.09 2.26 10.50
CA PHE A 151 -1.11 0.81 10.74
C PHE A 151 0.31 0.30 11.01
N HIS A 152 0.40 -0.91 11.55
CA HIS A 152 1.67 -1.62 11.71
C HIS A 152 2.10 -2.33 10.43
N ASP A 153 1.11 -2.75 9.63
CA ASP A 153 1.30 -3.61 8.47
C ASP A 153 0.47 -3.11 7.26
N ILE A 154 0.96 -3.39 6.05
CA ILE A 154 0.28 -3.10 4.79
C ILE A 154 -0.96 -3.97 4.65
N ASP A 155 -0.92 -5.22 5.12
CA ASP A 155 -2.08 -6.12 5.04
C ASP A 155 -3.27 -5.58 5.84
N ASP A 156 -3.02 -5.08 7.04
CA ASP A 156 -4.06 -4.48 7.87
C ASP A 156 -4.61 -3.18 7.26
N LEU A 157 -3.73 -2.37 6.65
CA LEU A 157 -4.14 -1.21 5.86
C LEU A 157 -5.03 -1.62 4.68
N MET A 158 -4.65 -2.65 3.93
CA MET A 158 -5.38 -3.13 2.76
C MET A 158 -6.73 -3.74 3.14
N LYS A 159 -6.81 -4.46 4.27
CA LYS A 159 -8.07 -4.96 4.84
C LYS A 159 -8.98 -3.79 5.23
N ALA A 160 -8.47 -2.79 5.95
CA ALA A 160 -9.24 -1.61 6.32
C ALA A 160 -9.74 -0.83 5.09
N ARG A 161 -8.89 -0.68 4.06
CA ARG A 161 -9.27 -0.08 2.77
C ARG A 161 -10.40 -0.87 2.12
N LYS A 162 -10.29 -2.20 2.05
CA LYS A 162 -11.31 -3.08 1.45
C LYS A 162 -12.65 -3.00 2.19
N GLU A 163 -12.64 -2.83 3.51
CA GLU A 163 -13.86 -2.62 4.31
C GLU A 163 -14.49 -1.24 4.07
N LEU A 164 -13.68 -0.18 3.93
CA LEU A 164 -14.17 1.20 3.73
C LEU A 164 -14.61 1.48 2.29
N GLN A 165 -13.97 0.85 1.31
CA GLN A 165 -14.22 1.06 -0.12
C GLN A 165 -15.70 0.94 -0.53
N PRO A 166 -16.48 -0.08 -0.12
CA PRO A 166 -17.89 -0.17 -0.47
C PRO A 166 -18.74 0.96 0.15
N ILE A 167 -18.41 1.42 1.36
CA ILE A 167 -19.12 2.52 2.03
C ILE A 167 -18.90 3.81 1.24
N VAL A 168 -17.65 4.09 0.86
CA VAL A 168 -17.29 5.25 0.02
C VAL A 168 -17.95 5.16 -1.35
N LYS A 169 -17.91 3.99 -1.99
CA LYS A 169 -18.54 3.77 -3.30
C LYS A 169 -20.06 4.00 -3.24
N ARG A 170 -20.73 3.51 -2.22
CA ARG A 170 -22.17 3.74 -1.99
C ARG A 170 -22.46 5.22 -1.77
N TYR A 171 -21.65 5.92 -0.99
CA TYR A 171 -21.80 7.36 -0.76
C TYR A 171 -21.66 8.15 -2.07
N LEU A 172 -20.63 7.85 -2.87
CA LEU A 172 -20.41 8.50 -4.17
C LEU A 172 -21.57 8.21 -5.14
N TYR A 173 -22.04 6.97 -5.20
CA TYR A 173 -23.21 6.60 -6.01
C TYR A 173 -24.46 7.40 -5.61
N MET A 174 -24.77 7.45 -4.32
CA MET A 174 -25.95 8.19 -3.84
C MET A 174 -25.85 9.69 -4.11
N LYS A 175 -24.64 10.27 -4.04
CA LYS A 175 -24.43 11.71 -4.23
C LYS A 175 -24.47 12.13 -5.70
N TYR A 176 -23.84 11.37 -6.59
CA TYR A 176 -23.59 11.79 -7.97
C TYR A 176 -24.36 11.01 -9.02
N VAL A 177 -24.84 9.81 -8.71
CA VAL A 177 -25.43 8.92 -9.72
C VAL A 177 -26.93 8.73 -9.46
N HIS A 178 -27.31 8.46 -8.21
CA HIS A 178 -28.70 8.22 -7.83
C HIS A 178 -29.63 9.39 -8.18
N THR A 179 -29.19 10.63 -7.95
CA THR A 179 -29.98 11.83 -8.26
C THR A 179 -30.34 11.95 -9.73
N PHE A 180 -29.54 11.37 -10.64
CA PHE A 180 -29.85 11.36 -12.08
C PHE A 180 -30.64 10.12 -12.49
N ILE A 181 -30.25 8.94 -12.02
CA ILE A 181 -30.87 7.67 -12.43
C ILE A 181 -32.30 7.54 -11.89
N PHE A 182 -32.55 7.95 -10.63
CA PHE A 182 -33.86 7.75 -9.99
C PHE A 182 -35.01 8.50 -10.70
N PRO A 183 -34.86 9.78 -11.06
CA PRO A 183 -35.86 10.45 -11.91
C PRO A 183 -35.98 9.84 -13.30
N LEU A 184 -34.87 9.45 -13.95
CA LEU A 184 -34.90 8.85 -15.29
C LEU A 184 -35.68 7.53 -15.33
N GLY A 185 -35.51 6.66 -14.33
CA GLY A 185 -36.29 5.43 -14.21
C GLY A 185 -37.75 5.64 -13.80
N THR A 186 -38.10 6.83 -13.32
CA THR A 186 -39.50 7.24 -13.07
C THR A 186 -40.14 7.81 -14.33
N LEU A 187 -39.38 8.56 -15.14
CA LEU A 187 -39.86 9.26 -16.32
C LEU A 187 -39.93 8.35 -17.56
N ILE A 188 -39.06 7.34 -17.63
CA ILE A 188 -39.08 6.30 -18.65
C ILE A 188 -39.41 4.98 -17.94
N PRO A 189 -40.51 4.28 -18.28
CA PRO A 189 -40.87 3.01 -17.66
C PRO A 189 -39.95 1.90 -18.18
N MET A 190 -38.70 1.92 -17.71
CA MET A 190 -37.69 0.89 -17.95
C MET A 190 -37.05 0.49 -16.62
N ARG A 191 -36.59 -0.75 -16.53
CA ARG A 191 -35.89 -1.23 -15.32
C ARG A 191 -34.58 -0.42 -15.15
N PRO A 192 -34.18 -0.05 -13.91
CA PRO A 192 -32.99 0.77 -13.66
C PRO A 192 -31.71 0.25 -14.31
N ASP A 193 -31.58 -1.08 -14.42
CA ASP A 193 -30.43 -1.75 -15.03
C ASP A 193 -30.37 -1.59 -16.56
N GLU A 194 -31.48 -1.31 -17.23
CA GLU A 194 -31.53 -1.10 -18.68
C GLU A 194 -31.18 0.34 -19.08
N VAL A 195 -31.43 1.30 -18.21
CA VAL A 195 -31.13 2.73 -18.45
C VAL A 195 -29.62 2.97 -18.56
N LEU A 196 -28.81 2.24 -17.79
CA LEU A 196 -27.34 2.35 -17.80
C LEU A 196 -26.67 1.62 -18.97
N ARG A 197 -27.38 0.71 -19.65
CA ARG A 197 -26.80 -0.13 -20.72
C ARG A 197 -27.12 0.35 -22.14
N LYS A 198 -28.16 1.18 -22.31
CA LYS A 198 -28.63 1.66 -23.63
C LYS A 198 -28.43 3.17 -23.85
N GLY A 199 -27.92 3.89 -22.85
CA GLY A 199 -27.60 5.32 -22.92
C GLY A 199 -26.15 5.58 -23.26
#